data_AF-A0A0F8VG35-F1
#
_entry.id   AF-A0A0F8VG35-F1
#
_cell.length_a   1.000
_cell.length_b   1.000
_cell.length_c   1.000
_cell.angle_alpha   90.00
_cell.angle_beta   90.00
_cell.angle_gamma   90.00
#
_symmetry.space_group_name_H-M   'P 1'
#
loop_
_entity.id
_entity.type
_entity.pdbx_description
1 polymer ?
#
loop_
_entity_poly.entity_id
_entity_poly.type
_entity_poly.pdbx_seq_one_letter_code
_entity_poly.pdbx_strand_id
1 'polypeptide(L)'
;MAMKRSQLKPGKPLRRGKPIQAKRKKRKPKSKLQTRKDKVSSNYWLKRADVLWSVLVRQKNGGRCVMCGKPCRDAHHIIPRGKKAHRHNLKNGLPLCYPCHQCNNSVSPHQSPLGFVEWLKEYNLELFDWADYHRHDLYPYPDFKAAYEALAGLALDDVLDREGQE
;
A
#
# COMPACT_ATOMS: atom_id res chain seq x y z
N MET A 1 -85.59 2.59 -32.44
CA MET A 1 -84.94 3.87 -32.78
C MET A 1 -83.43 3.64 -32.82
N ALA A 2 -82.82 3.60 -34.00
CA ALA A 2 -81.40 3.31 -34.19
C ALA A 2 -80.59 4.62 -34.21
N MET A 3 -79.67 4.80 -33.26
CA MET A 3 -78.77 5.95 -33.24
C MET A 3 -77.68 5.80 -34.30
N LYS A 4 -77.53 6.81 -35.17
CA LYS A 4 -76.50 6.88 -36.22
C LYS A 4 -75.13 7.10 -35.58
N ARG A 5 -74.25 6.09 -35.64
CA ARG A 5 -72.81 6.23 -35.33
C ARG A 5 -72.19 7.21 -36.34
N SER A 6 -71.75 8.37 -35.86
CA SER A 6 -70.96 9.30 -36.67
C SER A 6 -69.59 8.67 -36.97
N GLN A 7 -69.22 8.64 -38.25
CA GLN A 7 -67.92 8.12 -38.67
C GLN A 7 -66.83 9.15 -38.34
N LEU A 8 -65.98 8.84 -37.36
CA LEU A 8 -64.77 9.59 -37.08
C LEU A 8 -63.78 9.41 -38.23
N LYS A 9 -63.28 10.51 -38.78
CA LYS A 9 -62.26 10.49 -39.85
C LYS A 9 -60.95 9.90 -39.31
N PRO A 10 -60.23 9.05 -40.08
CA PRO A 10 -58.95 8.52 -39.64
C PRO A 10 -57.94 9.66 -39.45
N GLY A 11 -57.45 9.83 -38.22
CA GLY A 11 -56.42 10.81 -37.90
C GLY A 11 -55.13 10.52 -38.66
N LYS A 12 -54.41 11.57 -39.08
CA LYS A 12 -53.12 11.43 -39.76
C LYS A 12 -52.13 10.64 -38.86
N PRO A 13 -51.38 9.67 -39.38
CA PRO A 13 -50.40 8.93 -38.59
C PRO A 13 -49.36 9.91 -38.04
N LEU A 14 -49.13 9.86 -36.73
CA LEU A 14 -48.10 10.65 -36.08
C LEU A 14 -46.74 10.31 -36.70
N ARG A 15 -46.09 11.30 -37.30
CA ARG A 15 -44.73 11.14 -37.84
C ARG A 15 -43.81 10.83 -36.67
N ARG A 16 -43.23 9.63 -36.64
CA ARG A 16 -42.17 9.28 -35.67
C ARG A 16 -41.01 10.26 -35.90
N GLY A 17 -40.81 11.18 -34.96
CA GLY A 17 -39.68 12.10 -34.98
C GLY A 17 -38.37 11.31 -35.00
N LYS A 18 -37.35 11.83 -35.70
CA LYS A 18 -36.01 11.23 -35.67
C LYS A 18 -35.55 11.11 -34.20
N PRO A 19 -34.89 10.02 -33.79
CA PRO A 19 -34.35 9.89 -32.45
C PRO A 19 -33.51 11.13 -32.11
N ILE A 20 -33.82 11.80 -31.00
CA ILE A 20 -33.01 12.90 -30.51
C ILE A 20 -31.64 12.31 -30.20
N GLN A 21 -30.64 12.59 -31.03
CA GLN A 21 -29.26 12.22 -30.75
C GLN A 21 -28.83 12.99 -29.50
N ALA A 22 -28.84 12.32 -28.34
CA ALA A 22 -28.41 12.92 -27.09
C ALA A 22 -26.98 13.44 -27.26
N LYS A 23 -26.78 14.76 -27.17
CA LYS A 23 -25.45 15.36 -27.23
C LYS A 23 -24.60 14.74 -26.12
N ARG A 24 -23.56 13.98 -26.49
CA ARG A 24 -22.64 13.34 -25.54
C ARG A 24 -22.01 14.42 -24.67
N LYS A 25 -22.39 14.49 -23.39
CA LYS A 25 -21.77 15.44 -22.44
C LYS A 25 -20.26 15.19 -22.41
N LYS A 26 -19.46 16.23 -22.64
CA LYS A 26 -17.99 16.14 -22.51
C LYS A 26 -17.66 15.76 -21.07
N ARG A 27 -16.85 14.71 -20.87
CA ARG A 27 -16.42 14.29 -19.53
C ARG A 27 -15.55 15.39 -18.92
N LYS A 28 -15.79 15.71 -17.64
CA LYS A 28 -14.92 16.62 -16.90
C LYS A 28 -13.50 16.02 -16.81
N PRO A 29 -12.44 16.84 -16.91
CA PRO A 29 -11.08 16.35 -16.71
C PRO A 29 -10.91 15.79 -15.29
N LYS A 30 -10.05 14.78 -15.16
CA LYS A 30 -9.70 14.20 -13.85
C LYS A 30 -9.00 15.24 -12.97
N SER A 31 -9.25 15.18 -11.66
CA SER A 31 -8.53 16.01 -10.70
C SER A 31 -7.04 15.62 -10.62
N LYS A 32 -6.17 16.54 -10.19
CA LYS A 32 -4.74 16.25 -9.98
C LYS A 32 -4.53 15.04 -9.04
N LEU A 33 -5.37 14.91 -8.01
CA LEU A 33 -5.31 13.77 -7.09
C LEU A 33 -5.67 12.47 -7.78
N GLN A 34 -6.73 12.47 -8.60
CA GLN A 34 -7.13 11.28 -9.34
C GLN A 34 -6.02 10.83 -10.29
N THR A 35 -5.40 11.76 -11.02
CA THR A 35 -4.28 11.43 -11.90
C THR A 35 -3.08 10.85 -11.13
N ARG A 36 -2.81 11.32 -9.90
CA ARG A 36 -1.77 10.74 -9.04
C ARG A 36 -2.13 9.31 -8.60
N LYS A 37 -3.38 9.05 -8.24
CA LYS A 37 -3.86 7.71 -7.86
C LYS A 37 -3.82 6.73 -9.03
N ASP A 38 -4.08 7.19 -10.24
CA ASP A 38 -4.05 6.34 -11.44
C ASP A 38 -2.60 5.89 -11.79
N LYS A 39 -1.58 6.67 -11.40
CA LYS A 39 -0.17 6.29 -11.58
C LYS A 39 0.28 5.38 -10.44
N VAL A 40 0.42 4.09 -10.73
CA VAL A 40 0.84 3.04 -9.77
C VAL A 40 2.17 3.32 -9.06
N SER A 41 3.10 3.97 -9.75
CA SER A 41 4.43 4.36 -9.25
C SER A 41 4.49 5.76 -8.65
N SER A 42 3.33 6.38 -8.32
CA SER A 42 3.30 7.75 -7.84
C SER A 42 3.82 7.90 -6.40
N ASN A 43 4.29 9.12 -6.08
CA ASN A 43 4.60 9.50 -4.69
C ASN A 43 3.40 9.39 -3.74
N TYR A 44 2.17 9.38 -4.27
CA TYR A 44 0.98 9.17 -3.44
C TYR A 44 0.98 7.74 -2.88
N TRP A 45 1.16 6.74 -3.73
CA TRP A 45 1.19 5.34 -3.32
C TRP A 45 2.44 5.01 -2.51
N LEU A 46 3.61 5.56 -2.89
CA LEU A 46 4.84 5.41 -2.11
C LEU A 46 4.65 5.80 -0.65
N LYS A 47 4.06 6.98 -0.39
CA LYS A 47 3.83 7.47 0.98
C LYS A 47 2.86 6.58 1.75
N ARG A 48 1.81 6.09 1.11
CA ARG A 48 0.84 5.20 1.76
C ARG A 48 1.45 3.84 2.09
N ALA A 49 2.21 3.26 1.16
CA ALA A 49 2.94 2.02 1.38
C ALA A 49 3.99 2.18 2.49
N ASP A 50 4.75 3.29 2.53
CA ASP A 50 5.73 3.58 3.59
C ASP A 50 5.07 3.65 4.97
N VAL A 51 3.93 4.34 5.08
CA VAL A 51 3.21 4.46 6.36
C VAL A 51 2.71 3.10 6.83
N LEU A 52 2.06 2.34 5.95
CA LEU A 52 1.49 1.05 6.32
C LEU A 52 2.57 0.01 6.63
N TRP A 53 3.63 -0.03 5.83
CA TRP A 53 4.81 -0.87 6.09
C TRP A 53 5.42 -0.57 7.47
N SER A 54 5.56 0.72 7.82
CA SER A 54 6.09 1.12 9.12
C SER A 54 5.18 0.70 10.28
N VAL A 55 3.86 0.75 10.11
CA VAL A 55 2.90 0.25 11.10
C VAL A 55 3.09 -1.25 11.32
N LEU A 56 3.07 -2.03 10.24
CA LEU A 56 3.19 -3.49 10.29
C LEU A 56 4.54 -3.94 10.86
N VAL A 57 5.64 -3.32 10.44
CA VAL A 57 6.98 -3.62 10.99
C VAL A 57 7.04 -3.33 12.48
N ARG A 58 6.47 -2.20 12.94
CA ARG A 58 6.48 -1.86 14.37
C ARG A 58 5.61 -2.79 15.20
N GLN A 59 4.57 -3.37 14.62
CA GLN A 59 3.71 -4.35 15.29
C GLN A 59 4.37 -5.72 15.45
N LYS A 60 5.38 -6.05 14.62
CA LYS A 60 6.20 -7.24 14.82
C LYS A 60 6.75 -7.28 16.24
N ASN A 61 7.01 -8.49 16.73
CA ASN A 61 7.53 -8.72 18.07
C ASN A 61 6.64 -8.03 19.16
N GLY A 62 5.32 -8.04 18.95
CA GLY A 62 4.35 -7.48 19.88
C GLY A 62 4.52 -5.98 20.16
N GLY A 63 4.99 -5.20 19.19
CA GLY A 63 5.22 -3.77 19.43
C GLY A 63 6.53 -3.45 20.14
N ARG A 64 7.48 -4.40 20.22
CA ARG A 64 8.72 -4.28 21.00
C ARG A 64 9.97 -4.33 20.13
N CYS A 65 10.97 -3.59 20.56
CA CYS A 65 12.30 -3.58 19.96
C CYS A 65 12.89 -4.99 19.95
N VAL A 66 13.31 -5.49 18.80
CA VAL A 66 13.93 -6.82 18.71
C VAL A 66 15.25 -6.93 19.47
N MET A 67 15.98 -5.82 19.67
CA MET A 67 17.28 -5.84 20.34
C MET A 67 17.19 -5.83 21.87
N CYS A 68 16.17 -5.15 22.44
CA CYS A 68 16.12 -4.92 23.89
C CYS A 68 14.75 -5.09 24.53
N GLY A 69 13.71 -5.45 23.77
CA GLY A 69 12.36 -5.70 24.29
C GLY A 69 11.58 -4.46 24.76
N LYS A 70 12.17 -3.25 24.72
CA LYS A 70 11.49 -1.99 25.03
C LYS A 70 10.44 -1.63 23.96
N PRO A 71 9.43 -0.80 24.26
CA PRO A 71 8.45 -0.36 23.26
C PRO A 71 9.11 0.19 22.00
N CYS A 72 8.71 -0.36 20.85
CA CYS A 72 9.19 0.05 19.54
C CYS A 72 8.52 1.36 19.13
N ARG A 73 9.29 2.25 18.49
CA ARG A 73 8.75 3.48 17.89
C ARG A 73 9.09 3.62 16.41
N ASP A 74 10.14 2.95 15.96
CA ASP A 74 10.71 3.10 14.63
C ASP A 74 10.78 1.77 13.88
N ALA A 75 10.54 1.84 12.57
CA ALA A 75 10.79 0.73 11.65
C ALA A 75 12.10 0.99 10.89
N HIS A 76 13.09 0.15 11.14
CA HIS A 76 14.39 0.21 10.47
C HIS A 76 14.38 -0.62 9.19
N HIS A 77 14.96 -0.11 8.10
CA HIS A 77 15.17 -0.86 6.87
C HIS A 77 16.58 -1.44 6.85
N ILE A 78 16.71 -2.75 6.68
CA ILE A 78 18.00 -3.44 6.66
C ILE A 78 18.71 -3.17 5.33
N ILE A 79 18.03 -3.44 4.21
CA ILE A 79 18.40 -2.97 2.88
C ILE A 79 17.88 -1.54 2.73
N PRO A 80 18.75 -0.55 2.42
CA PRO A 80 18.39 0.86 2.42
C PRO A 80 17.18 1.18 1.56
N ARG A 81 16.34 2.12 2.03
CA ARG A 81 15.12 2.60 1.36
C ARG A 81 15.28 3.03 -0.11
N GLY A 82 16.51 3.36 -0.53
CA GLY A 82 16.86 3.71 -1.92
C GLY A 82 16.82 2.52 -2.88
N LYS A 83 17.01 1.30 -2.36
CA LYS A 83 16.83 0.03 -3.07
C LYS A 83 15.35 -0.33 -3.07
N LYS A 84 14.64 0.19 -4.08
CA LYS A 84 13.18 0.17 -4.11
C LYS A 84 12.57 -1.24 -4.17
N ALA A 85 13.31 -2.21 -4.71
CA ALA A 85 12.89 -3.61 -4.85
C ALA A 85 12.32 -4.20 -3.54
N HIS A 86 13.04 -3.99 -2.43
CA HIS A 86 12.76 -4.59 -1.13
C HIS A 86 12.21 -3.61 -0.11
N ARG A 87 11.93 -2.36 -0.52
CA ARG A 87 11.54 -1.29 0.38
C ARG A 87 10.31 -1.62 1.21
N HIS A 88 9.29 -2.22 0.60
CA HIS A 88 8.03 -2.56 1.25
C HIS A 88 7.92 -4.03 1.63
N ASN A 89 8.99 -4.81 1.47
CA ASN A 89 9.03 -6.18 1.97
C ASN A 89 9.09 -6.13 3.51
N LEU A 90 8.17 -6.83 4.18
CA LEU A 90 8.17 -6.85 5.64
C LEU A 90 9.46 -7.48 6.19
N LYS A 91 10.07 -8.49 5.55
CA LYS A 91 11.35 -9.07 5.99
C LYS A 91 12.48 -8.03 6.01
N ASN A 92 12.40 -6.99 5.17
CA ASN A 92 13.35 -5.88 5.18
C ASN A 92 13.22 -4.92 6.39
N GLY A 93 12.24 -5.14 7.26
CA GLY A 93 11.90 -4.25 8.38
C GLY A 93 12.14 -4.86 9.75
N LEU A 94 12.84 -4.11 10.62
CA LEU A 94 13.02 -4.42 12.04
C LEU A 94 12.35 -3.37 12.95
N PRO A 95 11.59 -3.79 13.98
CA PRO A 95 11.08 -2.87 14.99
C PRO A 95 12.20 -2.53 15.97
N LEU A 96 12.57 -1.24 16.05
CA LEU A 96 13.58 -0.74 16.99
C LEU A 96 13.03 0.40 17.85
N CYS A 97 13.52 0.48 19.09
CA CYS A 97 13.35 1.69 19.90
C CYS A 97 14.40 2.73 19.51
N TYR A 98 14.12 4.01 19.74
CA TYR A 98 15.02 5.10 19.38
C TYR A 98 16.49 4.91 19.84
N PRO A 99 16.77 4.48 21.10
CA PRO A 99 18.16 4.24 21.53
C PRO A 99 18.88 3.18 20.71
N CYS A 100 18.24 2.03 20.46
CA CYS A 100 18.81 0.96 19.64
C CYS A 100 18.87 1.33 18.15
N HIS A 101 17.99 2.20 17.68
CA HIS A 101 17.94 2.61 16.28
C HIS A 101 18.98 3.70 15.96
N GLN A 102 19.20 4.67 16.86
CA GLN A 102 19.87 5.93 16.53
C GLN A 102 21.06 6.30 17.43
N CYS A 103 21.15 5.75 18.65
CA CYS A 103 22.08 6.30 19.66
C CYS A 103 23.08 5.29 20.24
N ASN A 104 22.83 3.98 20.11
CA ASN A 104 23.71 2.98 20.69
C ASN A 104 25.03 2.87 19.89
N ASN A 105 26.15 3.26 20.49
CA ASN A 105 27.45 3.27 19.82
C ASN A 105 28.03 1.87 19.51
N SER A 106 27.42 0.80 20.03
CA SER A 106 27.87 -0.57 19.77
C SER A 106 27.08 -1.23 18.66
N VAL A 107 25.75 -1.13 18.67
CA VAL A 107 24.86 -1.94 17.79
C VAL A 107 23.81 -1.14 17.00
N SER A 108 23.81 0.19 17.10
CA SER A 108 22.87 1.02 16.33
C SER A 108 23.18 0.94 14.84
N PRO A 109 22.20 0.68 13.96
CA PRO A 109 22.44 0.70 12.52
C PRO A 109 22.87 2.07 11.99
N HIS A 110 22.57 3.16 12.71
CA HIS A 110 22.95 4.52 12.32
C HIS A 110 24.27 5.00 12.93
N GLN A 111 24.67 4.52 14.12
CA GLN A 111 25.93 4.93 14.78
C GLN A 111 27.06 3.91 14.61
N SER A 112 26.72 2.63 14.60
CA SER A 112 27.66 1.51 14.44
C SER A 112 27.11 0.50 13.42
N PRO A 113 27.16 0.83 12.11
CA PRO A 113 26.66 -0.08 11.06
C PRO A 113 27.34 -1.45 11.08
N LEU A 114 28.64 -1.51 11.39
CA LEU A 114 29.38 -2.77 11.51
C LEU A 114 28.91 -3.58 12.72
N GLY A 115 28.76 -2.95 13.88
CA GLY A 115 28.26 -3.65 15.07
C GLY A 115 26.80 -4.10 14.92
N PHE A 116 25.99 -3.37 14.15
CA PHE A 116 24.66 -3.83 13.76
C PHE A 116 24.70 -5.09 12.88
N VAL A 117 25.65 -5.17 11.94
CA VAL A 117 25.85 -6.37 11.12
C VAL A 117 26.29 -7.56 11.96
N GLU A 118 27.22 -7.37 12.90
CA GLU A 118 27.64 -8.45 13.81
C GLU A 118 26.48 -8.90 14.71
N TRP A 119 25.68 -7.97 15.23
CA TRP A 119 24.46 -8.30 15.98
C TRP A 119 23.47 -9.11 15.13
N LEU A 120 23.28 -8.75 13.85
CA LEU A 120 22.41 -9.51 12.95
C LEU A 120 22.90 -10.95 12.76
N LYS A 121 24.21 -11.15 12.55
CA LYS A 121 24.79 -12.50 12.40
C LYS A 121 24.61 -13.35 13.66
N GLU A 122 24.77 -12.76 14.83
CA GLU A 122 24.69 -13.45 16.11
C GLU A 122 23.25 -13.82 16.50
N TYR A 123 22.29 -12.91 16.31
CA TYR A 123 20.93 -13.06 16.83
C TYR A 123 19.87 -13.33 15.75
N ASN A 124 20.18 -13.11 14.47
CA ASN A 124 19.23 -13.33 13.37
C ASN A 124 19.94 -13.63 12.04
N LEU A 125 20.71 -14.72 12.03
CA LEU A 125 21.52 -15.14 10.89
C LEU A 125 20.68 -15.28 9.59
N GLU A 126 19.47 -15.83 9.69
CA GLU A 126 18.58 -16.00 8.53
C GLU A 126 18.20 -14.66 7.89
N LEU A 127 18.02 -13.62 8.70
CA LEU A 127 17.72 -12.28 8.21
C LEU A 127 18.95 -11.59 7.62
N PHE A 128 20.13 -11.84 8.19
CA PHE A 128 21.40 -11.42 7.62
C PHE A 128 21.61 -12.03 6.23
N ASP A 129 21.50 -13.36 6.12
CA ASP A 129 21.69 -14.09 4.85
C ASP A 129 20.71 -13.61 3.79
N TRP A 130 19.45 -13.41 4.18
CA TRP A 130 18.44 -12.85 3.30
C TRP A 130 18.83 -11.45 2.82
N ALA A 131 19.25 -10.56 3.71
CA ALA A 131 19.61 -9.19 3.34
C ALA A 131 20.85 -9.16 2.45
N ASP A 132 21.85 -9.99 2.73
CA ASP A 132 23.09 -10.05 1.94
C ASP A 132 22.85 -10.60 0.53
N TYR A 133 22.01 -11.63 0.39
CA TYR A 133 21.60 -12.15 -0.91
C TYR A 133 20.87 -11.09 -1.75
N HIS A 134 19.96 -10.33 -1.14
CA HIS A 134 19.03 -9.44 -1.86
C HIS A 134 19.50 -7.99 -2.00
N ARG A 135 20.54 -7.53 -1.29
CA ARG A 135 21.00 -6.12 -1.31
C ARG A 135 21.43 -5.63 -2.70
N HIS A 136 21.82 -6.55 -3.56
CA HIS A 136 22.30 -6.28 -4.91
C HIS A 136 21.20 -6.36 -5.97
N ASP A 137 20.00 -6.80 -5.60
CA ASP A 137 18.89 -6.93 -6.53
C ASP A 137 18.56 -5.59 -7.19
N LEU A 138 18.53 -5.65 -8.52
CA LEU A 138 18.07 -4.57 -9.37
C LEU A 138 16.69 -4.99 -9.89
N TYR A 139 15.65 -4.36 -9.36
CA TYR A 139 14.28 -4.59 -9.81
C TYR A 139 13.77 -3.36 -10.57
N PRO A 140 12.92 -3.53 -11.59
CA PRO A 140 12.21 -2.42 -12.21
C PRO A 140 11.49 -1.59 -11.14
N TYR A 141 11.28 -0.31 -11.46
CA TYR A 141 10.65 0.64 -10.56
C TYR A 141 9.35 0.04 -9.99
N PRO A 142 9.22 -0.15 -8.66
CA PRO A 142 8.14 -0.95 -8.10
C PRO A 142 6.77 -0.27 -8.24
N ASP A 143 5.77 -1.13 -8.38
CA ASP A 143 4.37 -0.75 -8.26
C ASP A 143 4.03 -0.51 -6.78
N PHE A 144 4.05 0.77 -6.38
CA PHE A 144 3.73 1.15 -5.01
C PHE A 144 2.25 0.96 -4.66
N LYS A 145 1.37 0.90 -5.65
CA LYS A 145 -0.06 0.61 -5.43
C LYS A 145 -0.22 -0.86 -5.05
N ALA A 146 0.38 -1.76 -5.81
CA ALA A 146 0.40 -3.18 -5.50
C ALA A 146 1.05 -3.47 -4.14
N ALA A 147 2.18 -2.80 -3.83
CA ALA A 147 2.80 -2.91 -2.52
C ALA A 147 1.87 -2.46 -1.37
N TYR A 148 1.17 -1.34 -1.54
CA TYR A 148 0.18 -0.88 -0.56
C TYR A 148 -0.99 -1.86 -0.42
N GLU A 149 -1.53 -2.38 -1.53
CA GLU A 149 -2.65 -3.33 -1.53
C GLU A 149 -2.27 -4.65 -0.84
N ALA A 150 -1.07 -5.17 -1.10
CA ALA A 150 -0.55 -6.35 -0.42
C ALA A 150 -0.42 -6.14 1.09
N LEU A 151 0.15 -5.00 1.51
CA LEU A 151 0.26 -4.66 2.94
C LEU A 151 -1.12 -4.44 3.59
N ALA A 152 -2.08 -3.88 2.85
CA ALA A 152 -3.43 -3.66 3.35
C ALA A 152 -4.20 -4.97 3.53
N GLY A 153 -3.98 -5.95 2.66
CA GLY A 153 -4.50 -7.31 2.83
C GLY A 153 -4.02 -7.92 4.13
N LEU A 154 -2.70 -7.91 4.37
CA LEU A 154 -2.10 -8.44 5.60
C LEU A 154 -2.65 -7.76 6.86
N ALA A 155 -2.83 -6.44 6.81
CA ALA A 155 -3.37 -5.70 7.95
C ALA A 155 -4.83 -6.04 8.26
N LEU A 156 -5.60 -6.48 7.26
CA LEU A 156 -6.99 -6.90 7.43
C LEU A 156 -7.04 -8.31 8.05
N ASP A 157 -6.21 -9.22 7.57
CA ASP A 157 -6.11 -10.59 8.10
C ASP A 157 -5.74 -10.56 9.60
N ASP A 158 -4.79 -9.69 9.99
CA ASP A 158 -4.37 -9.48 11.38
C ASP A 158 -5.51 -9.00 12.31
N VAL A 159 -6.54 -8.36 11.77
CA VAL A 159 -7.73 -7.91 12.54
C VAL A 159 -8.72 -9.05 12.68
N LEU A 160 -8.99 -9.78 11.59
CA LEU A 160 -9.92 -10.91 11.58
C LEU A 160 -9.47 -12.04 12.51
N ASP A 161 -8.16 -12.32 12.56
CA ASP A 161 -7.60 -13.36 13.43
C ASP A 161 -7.74 -13.02 14.93
N ARG A 162 -7.81 -11.73 15.30
CA ARG A 162 -7.97 -11.29 16.69
C ARG A 162 -9.42 -11.34 17.15
N GLU A 163 -10.36 -11.03 16.26
CA GLU A 163 -11.80 -11.11 16.56
C GLU A 163 -12.30 -12.56 16.60
N GLY A 164 -11.61 -13.50 15.95
CA GLY A 164 -11.95 -14.93 15.98
C GLY A 164 -11.43 -15.73 17.19
N GLN A 165 -10.71 -15.08 18.12
CA GLN A 165 -10.12 -15.71 19.31
C GLN A 165 -10.78 -15.26 20.63
N GLU A 166 -11.86 -14.45 20.55
CA GLU A 166 -12.69 -14.07 21.70
C GLU A 166 -13.92 -14.97 21.89
#